data_AF-A0A914QHG8-F1
#
_entry.id   AF-A0A914QHG8-F1
#
_cell.length_a   1.000
_cell.length_b   1.000
_cell.length_c   1.000
_cell.angle_alpha   90.00
_cell.angle_beta   90.00
_cell.angle_gamma   90.00
#
_symmetry.space_group_name_H-M   'P 1'
#
loop_
_entity.id
_entity.type
_entity.pdbx_description
1 polymer ?
#
loop_
_entity_poly.entity_id
_entity_poly.type
_entity_poly.pdbx_seq_one_letter_code
_entity_poly.pdbx_strand_id
1 'polypeptide(L)'
;MFIGTAVAILAFDFDIFPGRFGKTSNYGLSVMDIGTAMFVISMALSEYIITHRPQKSSKANRSKQTPMYLSTFVILLGIGFLRELFAHIFHYNHSTIEYGEHWNFFITLGFLKLFTSIFPYPYSIPVGIIIGISYQTALNLGLEPWIMRDERDSWNIFDANREGICSLFGYIFVYSLTLIIIKFIAIVDGIFNPSYKSATLWFIAGAFAYFGQLLIMEIFGEPSRRIANIPYVLAMIPLMQKD
;
A
#
# COMPACT_ATOMS: atom_id res chain seq x y z
N MET A 1 5.28 -13.70 5.82
CA MET A 1 4.34 -12.58 6.10
C MET A 1 2.92 -12.76 5.56
N PHE A 2 2.67 -13.10 4.28
CA PHE A 2 1.29 -13.32 3.78
C PHE A 2 0.49 -14.39 4.54
N ILE A 3 1.15 -15.46 4.97
CA ILE A 3 0.53 -16.48 5.83
C ILE A 3 0.23 -15.90 7.21
N GLY A 4 1.13 -15.06 7.74
CA GLY A 4 0.93 -14.39 9.03
C GLY A 4 -0.22 -13.39 9.02
N THR A 5 -0.39 -12.61 7.93
CA THR A 5 -1.54 -11.72 7.76
C THR A 5 -2.83 -12.49 7.54
N ALA A 6 -2.82 -13.56 6.74
CA ALA A 6 -3.99 -14.42 6.55
C ALA A 6 -4.43 -15.10 7.85
N VAL A 7 -3.47 -15.61 8.63
CA VAL A 7 -3.72 -16.16 9.97
C VAL A 7 -4.22 -15.09 10.92
N ALA A 8 -3.66 -13.88 10.93
CA ALA A 8 -4.13 -12.78 11.77
C ALA A 8 -5.55 -12.31 11.40
N ILE A 9 -5.90 -12.28 10.11
CA ILE A 9 -7.26 -11.94 9.65
C ILE A 9 -8.26 -12.98 10.16
N LEU A 10 -7.96 -14.27 10.02
CA LEU A 10 -8.82 -15.35 10.49
C LEU A 10 -8.85 -15.45 12.02
N ALA A 11 -7.73 -15.17 12.68
CA ALA A 11 -7.60 -15.25 14.12
C ALA A 11 -8.35 -14.10 14.82
N PHE A 12 -8.48 -12.94 14.19
CA PHE A 12 -9.19 -11.79 14.74
C PHE A 12 -10.70 -12.05 14.95
N ASP A 13 -11.29 -13.01 14.24
CA ASP A 13 -12.69 -13.42 14.44
C ASP A 13 -12.90 -14.27 15.72
N PHE A 14 -11.83 -14.60 16.47
CA PHE A 14 -11.92 -15.33 17.74
C PHE A 14 -11.66 -14.42 18.94
N ASP A 15 -12.50 -14.50 19.97
CA ASP A 15 -12.41 -13.71 21.22
C ASP A 15 -11.07 -13.86 21.97
N ILE A 16 -10.32 -14.93 21.70
CA ILE A 16 -9.03 -15.25 22.34
C ILE A 16 -7.87 -14.44 21.72
N PHE A 17 -8.07 -13.86 20.54
CA PHE A 17 -7.00 -13.16 19.84
C PHE A 17 -6.74 -11.78 20.44
N PRO A 18 -5.47 -11.46 20.81
CA PRO A 18 -5.20 -10.22 21.51
C PRO A 18 -5.36 -9.04 20.55
N GLY A 19 -6.22 -8.09 20.92
CA GLY A 19 -6.56 -6.90 20.12
C GLY A 19 -5.36 -6.04 19.70
N ARG A 20 -4.19 -6.21 20.33
CA ARG A 20 -2.92 -5.57 19.93
C ARG A 20 -2.45 -5.91 18.51
N PHE A 21 -2.90 -7.03 17.93
CA PHE A 21 -2.59 -7.43 16.54
C PHE A 21 -3.77 -7.20 15.59
N GLY A 22 -4.91 -6.74 16.10
CA GLY A 22 -6.05 -6.26 15.32
C GLY A 22 -5.81 -4.85 14.76
N LYS A 23 -6.69 -4.40 13.86
CA LYS A 23 -6.54 -3.09 13.20
C LYS A 23 -6.47 -1.96 14.22
N THR A 24 -5.46 -1.09 14.09
CA THR A 24 -5.37 0.15 14.86
C THR A 24 -6.28 1.21 14.24
N SER A 25 -7.13 1.86 15.05
CA SER A 25 -8.11 2.84 14.53
C SER A 25 -7.51 4.23 14.27
N ASN A 26 -6.52 4.64 15.07
CA ASN A 26 -5.98 6.01 15.04
C ASN A 26 -4.47 6.04 14.74
N TYR A 27 -3.65 5.53 15.64
CA TYR A 27 -2.19 5.49 15.50
C TYR A 27 -1.64 4.12 15.93
N GLY A 28 -0.48 3.76 15.40
CA GLY A 28 0.17 2.48 15.63
C GLY A 28 0.12 1.53 14.42
N LEU A 29 0.96 0.51 14.47
CA LEU A 29 1.14 -0.50 13.43
C LEU A 29 0.58 -1.85 13.89
N SER A 30 -0.46 -2.36 13.24
CA SER A 30 -0.92 -3.74 13.45
C SER A 30 -0.45 -4.69 12.35
N VAL A 31 -0.50 -6.00 12.65
CA VAL A 31 -0.23 -7.06 11.66
C VAL A 31 -1.23 -6.97 10.50
N MET A 32 -2.46 -6.52 10.76
CA MET A 32 -3.48 -6.37 9.72
C MET A 32 -3.18 -5.19 8.78
N ASP A 33 -2.48 -4.16 9.27
CA ASP A 33 -2.11 -2.99 8.47
C ASP A 33 -0.95 -3.27 7.52
N ILE A 34 -0.08 -4.23 7.89
CA ILE A 34 0.99 -4.75 7.03
C ILE A 34 0.40 -5.38 5.76
N GLY A 35 -0.76 -6.04 5.84
CA GLY A 35 -1.38 -6.71 4.70
C GLY A 35 -1.61 -5.77 3.51
N THR A 36 -2.11 -4.56 3.76
CA THR A 36 -2.43 -3.58 2.70
C THR A 36 -1.17 -3.10 1.97
N ALA A 37 -0.14 -2.71 2.72
CA ALA A 37 1.14 -2.32 2.14
C ALA A 37 1.78 -3.47 1.37
N MET A 38 1.72 -4.71 1.88
CA MET A 38 2.31 -5.89 1.21
C MET A 38 1.68 -6.20 -0.14
N PHE A 39 0.38 -5.97 -0.32
CA PHE A 39 -0.25 -6.06 -1.63
C PHE A 39 0.29 -5.01 -2.61
N VAL A 40 0.45 -3.76 -2.16
CA VAL A 40 1.06 -2.67 -2.96
C VAL A 40 2.50 -3.02 -3.35
N ILE A 41 3.26 -3.57 -2.41
CA ILE A 41 4.64 -4.00 -2.61
C ILE A 41 4.72 -5.13 -3.64
N SER A 42 3.84 -6.13 -3.53
CA SER A 42 3.76 -7.24 -4.47
C SER A 42 3.36 -6.79 -5.87
N MET A 43 2.48 -5.79 -5.96
CA MET A 43 2.11 -5.16 -7.21
C MET A 43 3.32 -4.47 -7.87
N ALA A 44 4.10 -3.69 -7.12
CA ALA A 44 5.33 -3.07 -7.61
C ALA A 44 6.35 -4.11 -8.09
N LEU A 45 6.54 -5.20 -7.33
CA LEU A 45 7.43 -6.29 -7.71
C LEU A 45 6.99 -7.00 -8.98
N SER A 46 5.71 -7.33 -9.10
CA SER A 46 5.15 -7.96 -10.29
C SER A 46 5.35 -7.10 -11.53
N GLU A 47 5.03 -5.81 -11.45
CA GLU A 47 5.21 -4.87 -12.56
C GLU A 47 6.68 -4.68 -12.93
N TYR A 48 7.58 -4.60 -11.96
CA TYR A 48 9.02 -4.50 -12.22
C TYR A 48 9.54 -5.76 -12.95
N ILE A 49 9.18 -6.96 -12.48
CA ILE A 49 9.58 -8.23 -13.10
C ILE A 49 9.04 -8.34 -14.52
N ILE A 50 7.76 -8.00 -14.75
CA ILE A 50 7.15 -8.03 -16.08
C ILE A 50 7.88 -7.08 -17.04
N THR A 51 8.21 -5.88 -16.58
CA THR A 51 8.89 -4.85 -17.38
C THR A 51 10.32 -5.23 -17.73
N HIS A 52 11.04 -5.91 -16.83
CA HIS A 52 12.45 -6.28 -17.00
C HIS A 52 12.66 -7.74 -17.42
N ARG A 53 11.60 -8.49 -17.71
CA ARG A 53 11.72 -9.86 -18.19
C ARG A 53 12.42 -9.85 -19.56
N PRO A 54 13.53 -10.59 -19.75
CA PRO A 54 14.19 -10.64 -21.04
C PRO A 54 13.19 -11.16 -22.07
N GLN A 55 12.93 -10.37 -23.10
CA GLN A 55 12.12 -10.82 -24.23
C GLN A 55 12.88 -11.97 -24.89
N LYS A 56 12.50 -13.21 -24.59
CA LYS A 56 12.85 -14.34 -25.46
C LYS A 56 12.39 -13.95 -26.85
N SER A 57 13.31 -14.02 -27.80
CA SER A 57 13.25 -13.62 -29.20
C SER A 57 12.20 -14.39 -30.02
N SER A 58 10.97 -14.44 -29.55
CA SER A 58 9.83 -14.89 -30.32
C SER A 58 9.07 -13.65 -30.77
N LYS A 59 9.04 -13.43 -32.08
CA LYS A 59 8.12 -12.52 -32.78
C LYS A 59 6.66 -13.00 -32.64
N ALA A 60 6.25 -13.43 -31.46
CA ALA A 60 4.88 -13.84 -31.15
C ALA A 60 4.12 -12.62 -30.60
N ASN A 61 3.54 -11.89 -31.55
CA ASN A 61 2.29 -11.15 -31.40
C ASN A 61 2.15 -10.26 -30.15
N ARG A 62 2.80 -9.09 -30.20
CA ARG A 62 2.77 -8.03 -29.17
C ARG A 62 1.47 -7.21 -29.18
N SER A 63 0.34 -7.85 -29.47
CA SER A 63 -0.99 -7.23 -29.37
C SER A 63 -2.04 -8.31 -29.10
N LYS A 64 -2.07 -8.81 -27.87
CA LYS A 64 -3.36 -9.08 -27.24
C LYS A 64 -3.57 -7.93 -26.28
N GLN A 65 -4.13 -6.84 -26.79
CA GLN A 65 -4.75 -5.84 -25.93
C GLN A 65 -5.72 -6.61 -25.04
N THR A 66 -5.42 -6.73 -23.75
CA THR A 66 -6.41 -7.19 -22.79
C THR A 66 -7.58 -6.22 -22.92
N PRO A 67 -8.77 -6.70 -23.26
CA PRO A 67 -9.88 -5.81 -23.49
C PRO A 67 -10.15 -5.01 -22.21
N MET A 68 -10.60 -3.76 -22.35
CA MET A 68 -10.70 -2.80 -21.25
C MET A 68 -11.48 -3.34 -20.03
N TYR A 69 -12.47 -4.21 -20.25
CA TYR A 69 -13.26 -4.85 -19.21
C TYR A 69 -12.53 -5.97 -18.43
N LEU A 70 -11.44 -6.54 -18.99
CA LEU A 70 -10.49 -7.40 -18.27
C LEU A 70 -9.28 -6.64 -17.73
N SER A 71 -9.25 -5.30 -17.86
CA SER A 71 -8.20 -4.54 -17.21
C SER A 71 -8.28 -4.78 -15.71
N THR A 72 -7.12 -5.02 -15.08
CA THR A 72 -7.03 -5.24 -13.63
C THR A 72 -7.71 -4.12 -12.84
N PHE A 73 -7.69 -2.90 -13.37
CA PHE A 73 -8.43 -1.75 -12.85
C PHE A 73 -9.94 -2.00 -12.76
N VAL A 74 -10.58 -2.38 -13.87
CA VAL A 74 -12.04 -2.60 -13.93
C VAL A 74 -12.45 -3.78 -13.06
N ILE A 75 -11.65 -4.85 -13.02
CA ILE A 75 -11.91 -6.01 -12.16
C ILE A 75 -11.86 -5.61 -10.67
N LEU A 76 -10.83 -4.85 -10.26
CA LEU A 76 -10.69 -4.41 -8.88
C LEU A 76 -11.83 -3.47 -8.46
N LEU A 77 -12.23 -2.54 -9.33
CA LEU A 77 -13.40 -1.70 -9.06
C LEU A 77 -14.68 -2.53 -8.98
N GLY A 78 -14.88 -3.48 -9.89
CA GLY A 78 -16.05 -4.36 -9.87
C GLY A 78 -16.16 -5.16 -8.58
N ILE A 79 -15.06 -5.76 -8.12
CA ILE A 79 -15.00 -6.46 -6.82
C ILE A 79 -15.25 -5.48 -5.67
N GLY A 80 -14.68 -4.27 -5.72
CA GLY A 80 -14.88 -3.23 -4.72
C GLY A 80 -16.35 -2.85 -4.55
N PHE A 81 -17.05 -2.56 -5.65
CA PHE A 81 -18.48 -2.24 -5.60
C PHE A 81 -19.35 -3.44 -5.21
N LEU A 82 -19.00 -4.64 -5.68
CA LEU A 82 -19.72 -5.86 -5.33
C LEU A 82 -19.64 -6.15 -3.82
N ARG A 83 -18.46 -5.96 -3.21
CA ARG A 83 -18.27 -6.07 -1.77
C ARG A 83 -19.20 -5.13 -1.01
N GLU A 84 -19.27 -3.88 -1.44
CA GLU A 84 -20.09 -2.85 -0.80
C GLU A 84 -21.58 -3.18 -0.94
N LEU A 85 -22.00 -3.64 -2.11
CA LEU A 85 -23.36 -4.11 -2.35
C LEU A 85 -23.73 -5.27 -1.42
N PHE A 86 -22.84 -6.26 -1.27
CA PHE A 86 -23.08 -7.37 -0.34
C PHE A 86 -23.13 -6.93 1.11
N ALA A 87 -22.23 -6.04 1.55
CA ALA A 87 -22.25 -5.51 2.91
C ALA A 87 -23.59 -4.81 3.21
N HIS A 88 -24.11 -4.05 2.24
CA HIS A 88 -25.40 -3.39 2.34
C HIS A 88 -26.57 -4.40 2.41
N ILE A 89 -26.56 -5.43 1.55
CA ILE A 89 -27.62 -6.46 1.51
C ILE A 89 -27.65 -7.29 2.80
N PHE A 90 -26.49 -7.66 3.35
CA PHE A 90 -26.39 -8.50 4.54
C PHE A 90 -26.39 -7.73 5.86
N HIS A 91 -26.59 -6.40 5.82
CA HIS A 91 -26.52 -5.51 6.98
C HIS A 91 -25.28 -5.74 7.85
N TYR A 92 -24.15 -6.04 7.20
CA TYR A 92 -22.89 -6.23 7.90
C TYR A 92 -22.33 -4.87 8.25
N ASN A 93 -22.28 -4.53 9.54
CA ASN A 93 -21.70 -3.28 10.01
C ASN A 93 -20.18 -3.31 9.78
N HIS A 94 -19.71 -2.75 8.66
CA HIS A 94 -18.28 -2.50 8.47
C HIS A 94 -17.84 -1.26 9.23
N SER A 95 -16.61 -1.28 9.72
CA SER A 95 -15.93 -0.11 10.28
C SER A 95 -15.75 0.95 9.20
N THR A 96 -16.64 1.94 9.17
CA THR A 96 -16.55 3.13 8.29
C THR A 96 -15.30 3.98 8.54
N ILE A 97 -14.61 3.72 9.66
CA ILE A 97 -13.41 4.39 10.16
C ILE A 97 -12.13 4.06 9.34
N GLU A 98 -12.16 3.01 8.51
CA GLU A 98 -10.96 2.57 7.80
C GLU A 98 -10.71 3.23 6.44
N TYR A 99 -11.77 3.41 5.66
CA TYR A 99 -11.67 3.90 4.29
C TYR A 99 -12.75 4.93 3.96
N GLY A 100 -13.83 4.98 4.74
CA GLY A 100 -15.03 5.73 4.39
C GLY A 100 -16.29 4.89 4.44
N GLU A 101 -17.38 5.54 4.05
CA GLU A 101 -18.71 4.92 3.98
C GLU A 101 -18.84 3.96 2.79
N HIS A 102 -18.31 4.35 1.62
CA HIS A 102 -18.46 3.60 0.36
C HIS A 102 -17.12 3.11 -0.21
N TRP A 103 -16.02 3.60 0.33
CA TRP A 103 -14.68 3.29 -0.15
C TRP A 103 -14.12 2.04 0.54
N ASN A 104 -13.33 1.27 -0.19
CA ASN A 104 -12.65 0.11 0.35
C ASN A 104 -11.29 -0.11 -0.30
N PHE A 105 -10.55 -1.06 0.28
CA PHE A 105 -9.20 -1.39 -0.16
C PHE A 105 -9.10 -1.80 -1.64
N PHE A 106 -10.09 -2.51 -2.19
CA PHE A 106 -10.08 -2.90 -3.61
C PHE A 106 -10.20 -1.68 -4.52
N ILE A 107 -11.01 -0.69 -4.13
CA ILE A 107 -11.13 0.58 -4.84
C ILE A 107 -9.78 1.32 -4.82
N THR A 108 -9.11 1.40 -3.65
CA THR A 108 -7.75 1.97 -3.55
C THR A 108 -6.75 1.26 -4.47
N LEU A 109 -6.73 -0.09 -4.49
CA LEU A 109 -5.86 -0.85 -5.39
C LEU A 109 -6.21 -0.61 -6.87
N GLY A 110 -7.49 -0.46 -7.19
CA GLY A 110 -7.95 -0.06 -8.52
C GLY A 110 -7.31 1.26 -8.93
N PHE A 111 -7.50 2.31 -8.15
CA PHE A 111 -6.90 3.62 -8.47
C PHE A 111 -5.37 3.61 -8.50
N LEU A 112 -4.73 2.81 -7.64
CA LEU A 112 -3.28 2.61 -7.72
C LEU A 112 -2.88 1.95 -9.06
N LYS A 113 -3.65 0.97 -9.54
CA LYS A 113 -3.43 0.35 -10.86
C LYS A 113 -3.70 1.30 -12.01
N LEU A 114 -4.66 2.20 -11.87
CA LEU A 114 -4.88 3.28 -12.83
C LEU A 114 -3.65 4.21 -12.87
N PHE A 115 -3.11 4.59 -11.70
CA PHE A 115 -1.90 5.40 -11.60
C PHE A 115 -0.71 4.75 -12.33
N THR A 116 -0.43 3.45 -12.11
CA THR A 116 0.69 2.78 -12.78
C THR A 116 0.47 2.57 -14.27
N SER A 117 -0.78 2.55 -14.72
CA SER A 117 -1.12 2.53 -16.15
C SER A 117 -0.90 3.89 -16.82
N ILE A 118 -1.16 4.99 -16.12
CA ILE A 118 -0.95 6.36 -16.62
C ILE A 118 0.54 6.72 -16.60
N PHE A 119 1.23 6.36 -15.51
CA PHE A 119 2.66 6.60 -15.30
C PHE A 119 3.40 5.27 -15.21
N PRO A 120 3.68 4.59 -16.33
CA PRO A 120 4.43 3.34 -16.30
C PRO A 120 5.88 3.56 -15.86
N TYR A 121 6.55 2.50 -15.42
CA TYR A 121 7.98 2.54 -15.11
C TYR A 121 8.80 3.07 -16.30
N PRO A 122 9.80 3.95 -16.08
CA PRO A 122 10.31 4.43 -14.78
C PRO A 122 9.63 5.70 -14.26
N TYR A 123 8.65 6.28 -14.98
CA TYR A 123 8.04 7.56 -14.63
C TYR A 123 7.20 7.53 -13.35
N SER A 124 6.66 6.36 -12.97
CA SER A 124 5.97 6.18 -11.69
C SER A 124 6.81 6.59 -10.49
N ILE A 125 8.14 6.39 -10.53
CA ILE A 125 9.04 6.66 -9.41
C ILE A 125 9.10 8.15 -9.04
N PRO A 126 9.56 9.05 -9.93
CA PRO A 126 9.66 10.48 -9.59
C PRO A 126 8.28 11.09 -9.31
N VAL A 127 7.24 10.69 -10.05
CA VAL A 127 5.88 11.20 -9.85
C VAL A 127 5.35 10.79 -8.47
N GLY A 128 5.50 9.53 -8.09
CA GLY A 128 5.03 9.07 -6.79
C GLY A 128 5.84 9.60 -5.61
N ILE A 129 7.14 9.88 -5.77
CA ILE A 129 7.93 10.61 -4.76
C ILE A 129 7.36 12.02 -4.56
N ILE A 130 7.12 12.76 -5.66
CA ILE A 130 6.57 14.13 -5.58
C ILE A 130 5.21 14.10 -4.88
N ILE A 131 4.34 13.16 -5.26
CA ILE A 131 3.03 12.97 -4.62
C ILE A 131 3.20 12.71 -3.13
N GLY A 132 4.05 11.75 -2.73
CA GLY A 132 4.26 11.41 -1.32
C GLY A 132 4.78 12.58 -0.47
N ILE A 133 5.78 13.31 -0.98
CA ILE A 133 6.31 14.50 -0.30
C ILE A 133 5.24 15.58 -0.19
N SER A 134 4.54 15.88 -1.29
CA SER A 134 3.47 16.88 -1.30
C SER A 134 2.34 16.52 -0.33
N TYR A 135 2.00 15.23 -0.24
CA TYR A 135 0.98 14.73 0.67
C TYR A 135 1.42 14.87 2.12
N GLN A 136 2.65 14.50 2.48
CA GLN A 136 3.16 14.72 3.84
C GLN A 136 3.20 16.21 4.21
N THR A 137 3.59 17.08 3.27
CA THR A 137 3.53 18.53 3.53
C THR A 137 2.11 19.01 3.77
N ALA A 138 1.12 18.48 3.04
CA ALA A 138 -0.28 18.81 3.25
C ALA A 138 -0.79 18.32 4.60
N LEU A 139 -0.39 17.13 5.05
CA LEU A 139 -0.70 16.60 6.40
C LEU A 139 -0.24 17.57 7.49
N ASN A 140 1.02 18.01 7.41
CA ASN A 140 1.60 18.95 8.37
C ASN A 140 0.95 20.34 8.31
N LEU A 141 0.40 20.76 7.16
CA LEU A 141 -0.28 22.05 6.99
C LEU A 141 -1.75 22.04 7.45
N GLY A 142 -2.23 20.95 8.04
CA GLY A 142 -3.56 20.86 8.65
C GLY A 142 -4.52 19.88 7.97
N LEU A 143 -4.07 19.08 6.99
CA LEU A 143 -4.88 18.02 6.40
C LEU A 143 -5.11 16.86 7.39
N GLU A 144 -4.15 16.57 8.27
CA GLU A 144 -4.26 15.49 9.26
C GLU A 144 -5.45 15.65 10.23
N PRO A 145 -5.64 16.80 10.91
CA PRO A 145 -6.81 17.02 11.76
C PRO A 145 -8.15 16.93 11.03
N TRP A 146 -8.18 17.22 9.72
CA TRP A 146 -9.39 17.09 8.90
C TRP A 146 -9.70 15.62 8.61
N ILE A 147 -8.70 14.81 8.26
CA ILE A 147 -8.87 13.37 8.02
C ILE A 147 -9.31 12.64 9.30
N MET A 148 -8.70 12.98 10.44
CA MET A 148 -8.91 12.30 11.73
C MET A 148 -10.20 12.68 12.45
N ARG A 149 -10.92 13.71 12.00
CA ARG A 149 -12.18 14.14 12.63
C ARG A 149 -13.20 12.99 12.65
N ASP A 150 -14.04 12.94 13.68
CA ASP A 150 -15.13 11.95 13.77
C ASP A 150 -16.40 12.42 13.04
N GLU A 151 -16.65 13.73 13.02
CA GLU A 151 -17.75 14.33 12.26
C GLU A 151 -17.54 14.15 10.76
N ARG A 152 -18.55 13.59 10.10
CA ARG A 152 -18.60 13.37 8.65
C ARG A 152 -19.81 14.08 8.07
N ASP A 153 -19.58 14.79 6.98
CA ASP A 153 -20.65 15.27 6.13
C ASP A 153 -21.04 14.18 5.13
N SER A 154 -22.10 13.43 5.45
CA SER A 154 -22.61 12.35 4.59
C SER A 154 -23.13 12.83 3.24
N TRP A 155 -23.40 14.13 3.08
CA TRP A 155 -23.83 14.71 1.80
C TRP A 155 -22.65 14.94 0.84
N ASN A 156 -21.42 15.00 1.36
CA ASN A 156 -20.22 15.17 0.55
C ASN A 156 -19.48 13.83 0.40
N ILE A 157 -19.54 13.24 -0.79
CA ILE A 157 -18.89 11.95 -1.12
C ILE A 157 -17.39 11.97 -0.81
N PHE A 158 -16.72 13.12 -0.96
CA PHE A 158 -15.31 13.26 -0.61
C PHE A 158 -15.07 13.20 0.89
N ASP A 159 -15.91 13.86 1.70
CA ASP A 159 -15.78 13.86 3.14
C ASP A 159 -16.16 12.50 3.75
N ALA A 160 -17.19 11.86 3.18
CA ALA A 160 -17.62 10.51 3.54
C ALA A 160 -16.54 9.43 3.28
N ASN A 161 -15.62 9.67 2.34
CA ASN A 161 -14.58 8.72 1.90
C ASN A 161 -13.15 9.27 2.04
N ARG A 162 -12.96 10.32 2.85
CA ARG A 162 -11.71 11.07 2.94
C ARG A 162 -10.50 10.21 3.27
N GLU A 163 -10.66 9.24 4.16
CA GLU A 163 -9.59 8.32 4.59
C GLU A 163 -9.07 7.47 3.43
N GLY A 164 -9.98 6.86 2.66
CA GLY A 164 -9.63 6.02 1.53
C GLY A 164 -9.02 6.79 0.36
N ILE A 165 -9.51 8.01 0.11
CA ILE A 165 -8.99 8.89 -0.93
C ILE A 165 -7.61 9.44 -0.54
N CYS A 166 -7.44 9.93 0.69
CA CYS A 166 -6.17 10.49 1.13
C CYS A 166 -5.08 9.41 1.29
N SER A 167 -5.43 8.23 1.82
CA SER A 167 -4.47 7.11 1.94
C SER A 167 -3.94 6.62 0.59
N LEU A 168 -4.67 6.84 -0.53
CA LEU A 168 -4.18 6.52 -1.88
C LEU A 168 -2.84 7.21 -2.19
N PHE A 169 -2.66 8.47 -1.78
CA PHE A 169 -1.41 9.20 -2.01
C PHE A 169 -0.25 8.58 -1.24
N GLY A 170 -0.48 8.14 0.00
CA GLY A 170 0.49 7.38 0.77
C GLY A 170 0.83 6.04 0.11
N TYR A 171 -0.15 5.31 -0.42
CA TYR A 171 0.11 4.04 -1.13
C TYR A 171 0.85 4.22 -2.47
N ILE A 172 0.61 5.31 -3.21
CA ILE A 172 1.40 5.68 -4.40
C ILE A 172 2.88 5.90 -4.00
N PHE A 173 3.12 6.51 -2.85
CA PHE A 173 4.46 6.71 -2.32
C PHE A 173 5.12 5.38 -1.90
N VAL A 174 4.40 4.49 -1.19
CA VAL A 174 4.85 3.12 -0.87
C VAL A 174 5.26 2.38 -2.15
N TYR A 175 4.40 2.39 -3.17
CA TYR A 175 4.65 1.73 -4.44
C TYR A 175 5.95 2.24 -5.09
N SER A 176 6.15 3.56 -5.10
CA SER A 176 7.29 4.20 -5.76
C SER A 176 8.61 3.94 -5.03
N LEU A 177 8.61 4.02 -3.69
CA LEU A 177 9.77 3.63 -2.88
C LEU A 177 10.11 2.15 -3.06
N THR A 178 9.09 1.30 -3.11
CA THR A 178 9.26 -0.14 -3.34
C THR A 178 9.95 -0.41 -4.68
N LEU A 179 9.58 0.29 -5.75
CA LEU A 179 10.26 0.15 -7.05
C LEU A 179 11.74 0.54 -6.98
N ILE A 180 12.10 1.58 -6.22
CA ILE A 180 13.50 1.98 -6.03
C ILE A 180 14.27 0.87 -5.32
N ILE A 181 13.70 0.33 -4.24
CA ILE A 181 14.30 -0.77 -3.47
C ILE A 181 14.47 -2.00 -4.34
N ILE A 182 13.44 -2.40 -5.09
CA ILE A 182 13.49 -3.57 -5.98
C ILE A 182 14.53 -3.37 -7.07
N LYS A 183 14.62 -2.17 -7.66
CA LYS A 183 15.66 -1.85 -8.63
C LYS A 183 17.06 -1.98 -8.01
N PHE A 184 17.23 -1.48 -6.79
CA PHE A 184 18.50 -1.59 -6.08
C PHE A 184 18.85 -3.05 -5.77
N ILE A 185 17.90 -3.86 -5.26
CA ILE A 185 18.05 -5.31 -5.08
C ILE A 185 18.43 -6.00 -6.40
N ALA A 186 17.74 -5.67 -7.49
CA ALA A 186 17.99 -6.26 -8.80
C ALA A 186 19.41 -5.97 -9.32
N ILE A 187 19.98 -4.80 -9.00
CA ILE A 187 21.34 -4.42 -9.38
C ILE A 187 22.38 -5.12 -8.51
N VAL A 188 22.17 -5.15 -7.19
CA VAL A 188 23.14 -5.68 -6.21
C VAL A 188 23.20 -7.21 -6.23
N ASP A 189 22.04 -7.85 -6.31
CA ASP A 189 21.89 -9.30 -6.10
C ASP A 189 21.29 -10.05 -7.29
N GLY A 190 20.57 -9.34 -8.15
CA GLY A 190 19.61 -9.99 -9.03
C GLY A 190 18.42 -10.54 -8.23
N ILE A 191 17.23 -10.42 -8.81
CA ILE A 191 15.96 -10.71 -8.09
C ILE A 191 15.85 -12.18 -7.66
N PHE A 192 16.47 -13.11 -8.40
CA PHE A 192 16.27 -14.55 -8.22
C PHE A 192 17.49 -15.31 -7.67
N ASN A 193 18.67 -14.68 -7.59
CA ASN A 193 19.89 -15.33 -7.11
C ASN A 193 20.61 -14.45 -6.08
N PRO A 194 19.98 -14.19 -4.91
CA PRO A 194 20.58 -13.35 -3.89
C PRO A 194 21.91 -13.91 -3.39
N SER A 195 22.93 -13.06 -3.34
CA SER A 195 24.26 -13.44 -2.85
C SER A 195 24.25 -13.48 -1.33
N TYR A 196 24.85 -14.50 -0.71
CA TYR A 196 25.03 -14.49 0.75
C TYR A 196 25.91 -13.34 1.24
N LYS A 197 26.73 -12.73 0.35
CA LYS A 197 27.59 -11.58 0.67
C LYS A 197 26.83 -10.27 0.80
N SER A 198 25.69 -10.14 0.12
CA SER A 198 24.82 -8.96 0.26
C SER A 198 23.89 -9.07 1.46
N ALA A 199 23.72 -10.25 2.06
CA ALA A 199 22.90 -10.43 3.26
C ALA A 199 23.36 -9.48 4.39
N THR A 200 24.67 -9.33 4.58
CA THR A 200 25.25 -8.38 5.54
C THR A 200 24.95 -6.93 5.15
N LEU A 201 24.99 -6.59 3.86
CA LEU A 201 24.64 -5.26 3.35
C LEU A 201 23.17 -4.94 3.64
N TRP A 202 22.26 -5.90 3.39
CA TRP A 202 20.84 -5.73 3.67
C TRP A 202 20.55 -5.62 5.16
N PHE A 203 21.21 -6.42 5.99
CA PHE A 203 21.10 -6.30 7.44
C PHE A 203 21.50 -4.90 7.93
N ILE A 204 22.62 -4.37 7.44
CA ILE A 204 23.06 -2.99 7.76
C ILE A 204 22.05 -1.97 7.22
N ALA A 205 21.60 -2.11 5.98
CA ALA A 205 20.61 -1.22 5.38
C ALA A 205 19.28 -1.23 6.13
N GLY A 206 18.85 -2.40 6.62
CA GLY A 206 17.65 -2.57 7.44
C GLY A 206 17.78 -1.89 8.80
N ALA A 207 18.95 -2.03 9.45
CA ALA A 207 19.25 -1.32 10.68
C ALA A 207 19.20 0.20 10.48
N PHE A 208 19.83 0.73 9.43
CA PHE A 208 19.75 2.15 9.08
C PHE A 208 18.33 2.61 8.77
N ALA A 209 17.55 1.80 8.04
CA ALA A 209 16.16 2.10 7.77
C ALA A 209 15.31 2.15 9.05
N TYR A 210 15.55 1.24 9.99
CA TYR A 210 14.90 1.23 11.30
C TYR A 210 15.27 2.45 12.14
N PHE A 211 16.55 2.82 12.21
CA PHE A 211 16.97 4.06 12.89
C PHE A 211 16.40 5.31 12.22
N GLY A 212 16.38 5.36 10.88
CA GLY A 212 15.75 6.43 10.13
C GLY A 212 14.25 6.55 10.42
N GLN A 213 13.56 5.42 10.55
CA GLN A 213 12.16 5.39 10.95
C GLN A 213 11.95 5.98 12.36
N LEU A 214 12.81 5.65 13.33
CA LEU A 214 12.74 6.22 14.68
C LEU A 214 12.88 7.74 14.67
N LEU A 215 13.84 8.27 13.91
CA LEU A 215 14.04 9.72 13.75
C LEU A 215 12.82 10.39 13.09
N ILE A 216 12.22 9.73 12.10
CA ILE A 216 11.06 10.26 11.38
C ILE A 216 9.79 10.24 12.25
N MET A 217 9.65 9.26 13.14
CA MET A 217 8.59 9.25 14.14
C MET A 217 8.72 10.40 15.15
N GLU A 218 9.95 10.82 15.47
CA GLU A 218 10.19 11.99 16.31
C GLU A 218 9.80 13.31 15.63
N ILE A 219 9.97 13.40 14.30
CA ILE A 219 9.67 14.62 13.51
C ILE A 219 8.20 14.72 13.14
N PHE A 220 7.58 13.61 12.69
CA PHE A 220 6.25 13.60 12.08
C PHE A 220 5.20 12.85 12.91
N GLY A 221 5.54 12.36 14.09
CA GLY A 221 4.64 11.65 14.97
C GLY A 221 4.47 10.16 14.64
N GLU A 222 3.47 9.53 15.25
CA GLU A 222 3.27 8.09 15.19
C GLU A 222 2.81 7.60 13.80
N PRO A 223 3.18 6.37 13.39
CA PRO A 223 2.72 5.80 12.13
C PRO A 223 1.20 5.55 12.18
N SER A 224 0.48 5.96 11.13
CA SER A 224 -0.96 5.73 11.00
C SER A 224 -1.30 5.19 9.62
N ARG A 225 -1.97 4.04 9.57
CA ARG A 225 -2.50 3.47 8.31
C ARG A 225 -3.62 4.32 7.73
N ARG A 226 -4.50 4.87 8.56
CA ARG A 226 -5.68 5.66 8.12
C ARG A 226 -5.26 6.86 7.26
N ILE A 227 -4.14 7.47 7.62
CA ILE A 227 -3.52 8.57 6.88
C ILE A 227 -2.50 8.08 5.85
N ALA A 228 -1.87 6.93 6.08
CA ALA A 228 -0.71 6.44 5.33
C ALA A 228 0.44 7.47 5.29
N ASN A 229 0.79 7.99 6.47
CA ASN A 229 1.86 8.97 6.65
C ASN A 229 3.27 8.40 6.35
N ILE A 230 4.27 9.26 6.21
CA ILE A 230 5.66 8.82 5.94
C ILE A 230 6.18 7.82 7.00
N PRO A 231 5.99 8.03 8.32
CA PRO A 231 6.38 7.03 9.32
C PRO A 231 5.79 5.65 9.06
N TYR A 232 4.51 5.55 8.66
CA TYR A 232 3.88 4.29 8.26
C TYR A 232 4.50 3.71 7.00
N VAL A 233 4.71 4.52 5.96
CA VAL A 233 5.33 4.08 4.70
C VAL A 233 6.71 3.50 4.94
N LEU A 234 7.52 4.16 5.75
CA LEU A 234 8.87 3.73 6.07
C LEU A 234 8.88 2.50 6.97
N ALA A 235 7.93 2.36 7.89
CA ALA A 235 7.79 1.15 8.71
C ALA A 235 7.55 -0.12 7.87
N MET A 236 6.91 0.02 6.71
CA MET A 236 6.61 -1.12 5.82
C MET A 236 7.81 -1.61 5.03
N ILE A 237 8.89 -0.82 4.95
CA ILE A 237 10.07 -1.13 4.14
C ILE A 237 11.02 -2.13 4.84
N PRO A 238 11.44 -1.94 6.11
CA PRO A 238 12.29 -2.89 6.82
C PRO A 238 11.67 -4.28 6.96
N LEU A 239 10.34 -4.37 7.06
CA LEU A 239 9.60 -5.64 7.14
C LEU A 239 9.68 -6.47 5.85
N MET A 240 10.23 -5.93 4.75
CA MET A 240 10.54 -6.70 3.55
C MET A 240 11.82 -7.53 3.66
N GLN A 241 12.67 -7.27 4.67
CA GLN A 241 13.91 -8.01 4.80
C GLN A 241 13.62 -9.40 5.34
N LYS A 242 14.07 -10.37 4.55
CA LYS A 242 13.82 -11.80 4.69
C LYS A 242 14.38 -12.28 6.04
N ASP A 243 13.50 -12.72 6.93
CA ASP A 243 13.85 -13.72 7.95
C ASP A 243 14.22 -15.04 7.26
#